data_AF-A0A933FBX9-F1
#
_entry.id   AF-A0A933FBX9-F1
#
_cell.length_a   1.000
_cell.length_b   1.000
_cell.length_c   1.000
_cell.angle_alpha   90.00
_cell.angle_beta   90.00
_cell.angle_gamma   90.00
#
_symmetry.space_group_name_H-M   'P 1'
#
loop_
_entity.id
_entity.type
_entity.pdbx_description
1 polymer ?
#
loop_
_entity_poly.entity_id
_entity_poly.type
_entity_poly.pdbx_seq_one_letter_code
_entity_poly.pdbx_strand_id
1 'polypeptide(L)'
;DGGVQNEGGLDVPALREHVRRARTVAGFAGGQAITNQELWRIPCDFLIPAALGGVINKEENVQDLDCRMVVEAANGPTTPIADKVLAERDIPVLPDFLANAGGVVVSYFEWTQNLQQMTWELEQVYAGLEKKMVASYRAVIEAMRQHSVSLRTAAYMIALRRVAEAEELRGH
;
A
#
# COMPACT_ATOMS: atom_id res chain seq x y z
N ASP A 1 -8.00 -0.10 21.07
CA ASP A 1 -6.77 0.71 21.11
C ASP A 1 -6.83 1.77 20.03
N GLY A 2 -6.70 3.04 20.44
CA GLY A 2 -6.79 4.21 19.56
C GLY A 2 -5.48 4.49 18.81
N GLY A 3 -5.29 5.74 18.39
CA GLY A 3 -4.10 6.21 17.70
C GLY A 3 -3.25 7.18 18.54
N VAL A 4 -2.14 7.60 17.96
CA VAL A 4 -1.30 8.69 18.47
C VAL A 4 -0.99 9.66 17.33
N GLN A 5 -1.08 10.97 17.60
CA GLN A 5 -0.84 12.03 16.63
C GLN A 5 0.20 13.01 17.17
N ASN A 6 1.07 13.50 16.29
CA ASN A 6 1.94 14.63 16.56
C ASN A 6 2.17 15.42 15.27
N GLU A 7 1.74 16.68 15.23
CA GLU A 7 1.90 17.56 14.07
C GLU A 7 3.38 17.86 13.76
N GLY A 8 4.26 17.81 14.77
CA GLY A 8 5.72 17.91 14.60
C GLY A 8 6.37 16.61 14.13
N GLY A 9 5.59 15.55 13.91
CA GLY A 9 6.07 14.22 13.55
C GLY A 9 6.28 13.30 14.75
N LEU A 10 6.20 11.99 14.49
CA LEU A 10 6.45 10.96 15.49
C LEU A 10 7.86 10.38 15.30
N ASP A 11 8.61 10.23 16.40
CA ASP A 11 9.84 9.43 16.40
C ASP A 11 9.46 7.94 16.27
N VAL A 12 9.58 7.42 15.04
CA VAL A 12 9.19 6.05 14.71
C VAL A 12 10.04 5.01 15.45
N PRO A 13 11.38 5.11 15.55
CA PRO A 13 12.17 4.24 16.42
C PRO A 13 11.69 4.20 17.87
N ALA A 14 11.43 5.36 18.50
CA ALA A 14 10.96 5.42 19.87
C ALA A 14 9.54 4.85 20.03
N LEU A 15 8.64 5.12 19.08
CA LEU A 15 7.29 4.57 19.06
C LEU A 15 7.31 3.04 18.92
N ARG A 16 8.19 2.49 18.07
CA ARG A 16 8.35 1.04 17.93
C ARG A 16 8.81 0.39 19.23
N GLU A 17 9.75 1.02 19.95
CA GLU A 17 10.21 0.52 21.24
C GLU A 17 9.11 0.61 22.32
N HIS A 18 8.28 1.66 22.29
CA HIS A 18 7.08 1.74 23.13
C HIS A 18 6.12 0.58 22.84
N VAL A 19 5.75 0.37 21.58
CA VAL A 19 4.85 -0.73 21.16
C VAL A 19 5.43 -2.10 21.52
N ARG A 20 6.74 -2.29 21.41
CA ARG A 20 7.40 -3.55 21.80
C ARG A 20 7.17 -3.89 23.28
N ARG A 21 7.18 -2.88 24.16
CA ARG A 21 7.00 -3.04 25.61
C ARG A 21 5.52 -3.03 26.03
N ALA A 22 4.76 -2.06 25.55
CA ALA A 22 3.37 -1.82 25.96
C ALA A 22 2.33 -2.59 25.13
N ARG A 23 2.73 -3.15 23.97
CA ARG A 23 1.86 -3.85 23.00
C ARG A 23 0.74 -2.98 22.39
N THR A 24 0.80 -1.68 22.59
CA THR A 24 -0.14 -0.67 22.08
C THR A 24 0.59 0.64 21.82
N VAL A 25 0.02 1.50 20.96
CA VAL A 25 0.49 2.88 20.78
C VAL A 25 -0.01 3.83 21.86
N ALA A 26 -1.05 3.43 22.60
CA ALA A 26 -1.62 4.23 23.67
C ALA A 26 -0.58 4.54 24.75
N GLY A 27 -0.60 5.78 25.25
CA GLY A 27 0.34 6.26 26.28
C GLY A 27 1.76 6.55 25.78
N PHE A 28 1.99 6.58 24.46
CA PHE A 28 3.27 7.04 23.92
C PHE A 28 3.47 8.54 24.20
N ALA A 29 4.52 8.88 24.95
CA ALA A 29 4.78 10.26 25.39
C ALA A 29 5.13 11.23 24.24
N GLY A 30 5.54 10.71 23.08
CA GLY A 30 5.92 11.52 21.92
C GLY A 30 4.75 12.02 21.07
N GLY A 31 3.51 11.90 21.53
CA GLY A 31 2.34 12.42 20.83
C GLY A 31 1.07 12.42 21.69
N GLN A 32 -0.01 12.95 21.11
CA GLN A 32 -1.32 13.02 21.74
C GLN A 32 -2.14 11.78 21.37
N ALA A 33 -2.83 11.20 22.36
CA ALA A 33 -3.73 10.08 22.10
C ALA A 33 -4.96 10.56 21.32
N ILE A 34 -5.37 9.77 20.33
CA ILE A 34 -6.58 9.99 19.53
C ILE A 34 -7.40 8.70 19.47
N THR A 35 -8.67 8.81 19.16
CA THR A 35 -9.55 7.69 18.86
C THR A 35 -9.33 7.17 17.44
N ASN A 36 -9.81 5.96 17.16
CA ASN A 36 -9.78 5.41 15.79
C ASN A 36 -10.66 6.22 14.83
N GLN A 37 -11.72 6.86 15.33
CA GLN A 37 -12.59 7.69 14.49
C GLN A 37 -11.92 9.00 14.11
N GLU A 38 -11.18 9.62 15.03
CA GLU A 38 -10.41 10.83 14.76
C GLU A 38 -9.31 10.59 13.73
N LEU A 39 -8.69 9.40 13.72
CA LEU A 39 -7.63 9.05 12.77
C LEU A 39 -8.06 9.26 11.31
N TRP A 40 -9.29 8.90 10.96
CA TRP A 40 -9.80 9.02 9.58
C TRP A 40 -9.97 10.46 9.11
N ARG A 41 -10.05 11.42 10.04
CA ARG A 41 -10.28 12.84 9.75
C ARG A 41 -8.99 13.66 9.72
N ILE A 42 -7.84 13.04 9.95
CA ILE A 42 -6.56 13.74 10.00
C ILE A 42 -6.15 14.12 8.56
N PRO A 43 -5.95 15.42 8.28
CA PRO A 43 -5.41 15.86 7.00
C PRO A 43 -4.01 15.28 6.79
N CYS A 44 -3.80 14.59 5.67
CA CYS A 44 -2.49 14.01 5.34
C CYS A 44 -2.24 13.94 3.84
N ASP A 45 -0.98 13.83 3.43
CA ASP A 45 -0.70 13.57 2.00
C ASP A 45 -0.97 12.11 1.64
N PHE A 46 -0.61 11.18 2.52
CA PHE A 46 -0.72 9.74 2.27
C PHE A 46 -1.39 9.03 3.45
N LEU A 47 -2.50 8.35 3.16
CA LEU A 47 -3.15 7.43 4.09
C LEU A 47 -2.72 5.99 3.77
N ILE A 48 -2.12 5.29 4.73
CA ILE A 48 -1.58 3.93 4.54
C ILE A 48 -2.33 2.93 5.43
N PRO A 49 -3.47 2.36 4.98
CA PRO A 49 -4.12 1.27 5.71
C PRO A 49 -3.27 -0.01 5.63
N ALA A 50 -2.71 -0.41 6.76
CA ALA A 50 -1.73 -1.50 6.87
C ALA A 50 -2.09 -2.59 7.90
N ALA A 51 -3.35 -2.62 8.37
CA ALA A 51 -3.78 -3.51 9.46
C ALA A 51 -4.74 -4.61 8.99
N LEU A 52 -5.99 -4.25 8.67
CA LEU A 52 -7.07 -5.17 8.34
C LEU A 52 -7.69 -4.83 6.97
N GLY A 53 -8.33 -5.82 6.36
CA GLY A 53 -9.16 -5.62 5.16
C GLY A 53 -10.49 -4.94 5.48
N GLY A 54 -11.07 -4.25 4.50
CA GLY A 54 -12.40 -3.62 4.57
C GLY A 54 -12.54 -2.45 5.55
N VAL A 55 -11.42 -1.91 6.04
CA VAL A 55 -11.41 -0.81 7.02
C VAL A 55 -11.84 0.53 6.43
N ILE A 56 -11.71 0.74 5.12
CA ILE A 56 -12.25 1.91 4.43
C ILE A 56 -13.56 1.51 3.74
N ASN A 57 -14.68 2.00 4.26
CA ASN A 57 -16.02 1.62 3.82
C ASN A 57 -16.96 2.84 3.72
N LYS A 58 -18.09 2.63 3.02
CA LYS A 58 -19.03 3.72 2.70
C LYS A 58 -19.76 4.21 3.94
N GLU A 59 -20.05 3.30 4.85
CA GLU A 59 -20.94 3.49 5.98
C GLU A 59 -20.28 4.30 7.10
N GLU A 60 -18.97 4.11 7.31
CA GLU A 60 -18.30 4.58 8.53
C GLU A 60 -17.36 5.77 8.31
N ASN A 61 -16.53 5.77 7.26
CA ASN A 61 -15.38 6.69 7.23
C ASN A 61 -14.94 7.24 5.86
N VAL A 62 -15.34 6.66 4.72
CA VAL A 62 -14.78 7.11 3.43
C VAL A 62 -15.05 8.59 3.12
N GLN A 63 -16.14 9.14 3.64
CA GLN A 63 -16.51 10.56 3.46
C GLN A 63 -15.65 11.50 4.32
N ASP A 64 -15.11 10.99 5.43
CA ASP A 64 -14.35 11.75 6.41
C ASP A 64 -12.86 11.86 6.03
N LEU A 65 -12.40 11.07 5.04
CA LEU A 65 -10.99 11.06 4.64
C LEU A 65 -10.57 12.39 4.01
N ASP A 66 -9.52 12.99 4.55
CA ASP A 66 -8.84 14.17 4.00
C ASP A 66 -7.39 13.80 3.65
N CYS A 67 -7.22 13.14 2.51
CA CYS A 67 -5.90 12.72 2.05
C CYS A 67 -5.71 12.91 0.54
N ARG A 68 -4.45 13.09 0.10
CA ARG A 68 -4.14 13.21 -1.34
C ARG A 68 -4.05 11.88 -2.05
N MET A 69 -3.76 10.79 -1.33
CA MET A 69 -3.68 9.44 -1.88
C MET A 69 -3.86 8.39 -0.77
N VAL A 70 -4.53 7.30 -1.13
CA VAL A 70 -4.56 6.07 -0.31
C VAL A 70 -3.54 5.07 -0.86
N VAL A 71 -2.72 4.48 0.01
CA VAL A 71 -1.73 3.45 -0.33
C VAL A 71 -2.05 2.16 0.41
N GLU A 72 -2.58 1.17 -0.29
CA GLU A 72 -3.06 -0.07 0.34
C GLU A 72 -1.91 -1.00 0.72
N ALA A 73 -1.43 -0.91 1.96
CA ALA A 73 -0.41 -1.83 2.46
C ALA A 73 -1.01 -3.18 2.94
N ALA A 74 -2.25 -3.18 3.42
CA ALA A 74 -3.01 -4.40 3.72
C ALA A 74 -3.63 -4.99 2.45
N ASN A 75 -4.13 -6.23 2.53
CA ASN A 75 -4.92 -6.84 1.45
C ASN A 75 -6.38 -6.37 1.55
N GLY A 76 -6.89 -5.77 0.49
CA GLY A 76 -8.25 -5.27 0.35
C GLY A 76 -8.73 -4.35 1.48
N PRO A 77 -7.98 -3.32 1.91
CA PRO A 77 -8.41 -2.43 2.99
C PRO A 77 -9.58 -1.54 2.57
N THR A 78 -9.74 -1.26 1.27
CA THR A 78 -10.83 -0.43 0.74
C THR A 78 -11.91 -1.30 0.12
N THR A 79 -13.16 -1.10 0.54
CA THR A 79 -14.30 -1.79 -0.10
C THR A 79 -14.54 -1.28 -1.53
N PRO A 80 -15.11 -2.08 -2.45
CA PRO A 80 -15.37 -1.63 -3.83
C PRO A 80 -16.29 -0.41 -3.92
N ILE A 81 -17.19 -0.23 -2.95
CA ILE A 81 -18.07 0.94 -2.89
C ILE A 81 -17.29 2.17 -2.44
N ALA A 82 -16.42 2.03 -1.43
CA ALA A 82 -15.55 3.12 -0.99
C ALA A 82 -14.54 3.54 -2.08
N ASP A 83 -14.01 2.58 -2.84
CA ASP A 83 -13.10 2.86 -3.97
C ASP A 83 -13.73 3.79 -5.02
N LYS A 84 -15.04 3.58 -5.31
CA LYS A 84 -15.81 4.49 -6.19
C LYS A 84 -15.97 5.88 -5.60
N VAL A 85 -16.28 5.98 -4.31
CA VAL A 85 -16.40 7.27 -3.62
C VAL A 85 -15.08 8.03 -3.64
N LEU A 86 -13.96 7.34 -3.42
CA LEU A 86 -12.63 7.95 -3.50
C LEU A 86 -12.31 8.45 -4.91
N ALA A 87 -12.67 7.69 -5.94
CA ALA A 87 -12.51 8.11 -7.33
C ALA A 87 -13.37 9.35 -7.67
N GLU A 88 -14.63 9.42 -7.21
CA GLU A 88 -15.50 10.59 -7.37
C GLU A 88 -14.95 11.84 -6.66
N ARG A 89 -14.13 11.65 -5.62
CA ARG A 89 -13.46 12.70 -4.85
C ARG A 89 -12.05 13.03 -5.34
N ASP A 90 -11.63 12.48 -6.48
CA ASP A 90 -10.27 12.63 -7.02
C ASP A 90 -9.15 12.18 -6.05
N ILE A 91 -9.44 11.22 -5.16
CA ILE A 91 -8.47 10.60 -4.26
C ILE A 91 -7.98 9.29 -4.88
N PRO A 92 -6.79 9.26 -5.50
CA PRO A 92 -6.26 8.03 -6.09
C PRO A 92 -5.95 6.97 -5.03
N VAL A 93 -6.24 5.72 -5.36
CA VAL A 93 -5.92 4.54 -4.55
C VAL A 93 -4.83 3.73 -5.23
N LEU A 94 -3.64 3.65 -4.63
CA LEU A 94 -2.59 2.73 -5.07
C LEU A 94 -2.97 1.31 -4.60
N PRO A 95 -3.28 0.38 -5.53
CA PRO A 95 -3.91 -0.88 -5.18
C PRO A 95 -2.95 -1.82 -4.42
N ASP A 96 -3.52 -2.60 -3.52
CA ASP A 96 -2.83 -3.54 -2.63
C ASP A 96 -1.80 -4.44 -3.34
N PHE A 97 -2.23 -5.17 -4.37
CA PHE A 97 -1.38 -6.12 -5.09
C PHE A 97 -0.19 -5.48 -5.84
N LEU A 98 -0.15 -4.15 -5.93
CA LEU A 98 1.04 -3.39 -6.35
C LEU A 98 1.79 -2.84 -5.12
N ALA A 99 1.11 -2.19 -4.19
CA ALA A 99 1.73 -1.51 -3.04
C ALA A 99 2.42 -2.48 -2.08
N ASN A 100 1.82 -3.64 -1.83
CA ASN A 100 2.33 -4.66 -0.90
C ASN A 100 3.15 -5.78 -1.58
N ALA A 101 3.39 -5.68 -2.90
CA ALA A 101 4.05 -6.71 -3.69
C ALA A 101 5.53 -6.96 -3.32
N GLY A 102 6.14 -6.10 -2.50
CA GLY A 102 7.55 -6.20 -2.15
C GLY A 102 7.92 -7.55 -1.52
N GLY A 103 7.04 -8.13 -0.69
CA GLY A 103 7.25 -9.47 -0.12
C GLY A 103 7.36 -10.53 -1.21
N VAL A 104 6.45 -10.52 -2.19
CA VAL A 104 6.44 -11.47 -3.31
C VAL A 104 7.69 -11.31 -4.19
N VAL A 105 8.11 -10.07 -4.45
CA VAL A 105 9.32 -9.79 -5.23
C VAL A 105 10.58 -10.34 -4.53
N VAL A 106 10.71 -10.12 -3.22
CA VAL A 106 11.86 -10.62 -2.46
C VAL A 106 11.84 -12.15 -2.34
N SER A 107 10.66 -12.78 -2.20
CA SER A 107 10.55 -14.25 -2.27
C SER A 107 10.95 -14.81 -3.64
N TYR A 108 10.68 -14.09 -4.73
CA TYR A 108 11.18 -14.47 -6.05
C TYR A 108 12.72 -14.37 -6.15
N PHE A 109 13.33 -13.35 -5.52
CA PHE A 109 14.78 -13.27 -5.42
C PHE A 109 15.36 -14.40 -4.59
N GLU A 110 14.73 -14.77 -3.47
CA GLU A 110 15.12 -15.93 -2.67
C GLU A 110 15.12 -17.22 -3.50
N TRP A 111 14.05 -17.47 -4.25
CA TRP A 111 13.97 -18.62 -5.16
C TRP A 111 15.11 -18.63 -6.20
N THR A 112 15.42 -17.47 -6.78
CA THR A 112 16.49 -17.33 -7.78
C THR A 112 17.88 -17.59 -7.18
N GLN A 113 18.14 -17.05 -5.99
CA GLN A 113 19.38 -17.28 -5.22
C GLN A 113 19.56 -18.75 -4.88
N ASN A 114 18.48 -19.44 -4.46
CA ASN A 114 18.51 -20.86 -4.14
C ASN A 114 18.83 -21.73 -5.36
N LEU A 115 18.31 -21.41 -6.54
CA LEU A 115 18.64 -22.11 -7.79
C LEU A 115 20.12 -21.94 -8.18
N GLN A 116 20.70 -20.78 -7.88
CA GLN A 116 22.09 -20.46 -8.20
C GLN A 116 23.07 -20.86 -7.09
N GLN A 117 22.57 -21.28 -5.92
CA GLN A 117 23.36 -21.52 -4.71
C GLN A 117 24.24 -20.32 -4.32
N MET A 118 23.73 -19.10 -4.55
CA MET A 118 24.46 -17.87 -4.30
C MET A 118 23.56 -16.88 -3.56
N THR A 119 24.03 -16.41 -2.41
CA THR A 119 23.36 -15.35 -1.64
C THR A 119 23.78 -13.98 -2.15
N TRP A 120 22.86 -13.03 -2.08
CA TRP A 120 23.12 -11.63 -2.43
C TRP A 120 23.24 -10.77 -1.17
N GLU A 121 24.05 -9.71 -1.26
CA GLU A 121 24.09 -8.68 -0.23
C GLU A 121 22.77 -7.91 -0.15
N LEU A 122 22.49 -7.35 1.02
CA LEU A 122 21.23 -6.65 1.30
C LEU A 122 20.99 -5.48 0.34
N GLU A 123 22.04 -4.75 -0.03
CA GLU A 123 22.01 -3.64 -0.98
C GLU A 123 21.57 -4.11 -2.37
N GLN A 124 22.01 -5.30 -2.80
CA GLN A 124 21.61 -5.87 -4.10
C GLN A 124 20.13 -6.26 -4.10
N VAL A 125 19.65 -6.85 -3.00
CA VAL A 125 18.22 -7.18 -2.83
C VAL A 125 17.37 -5.91 -2.86
N TYR A 126 17.77 -4.86 -2.12
CA TYR A 126 17.05 -3.59 -2.10
C TYR A 126 17.04 -2.90 -3.47
N ALA A 127 18.18 -2.81 -4.16
CA ALA A 127 18.27 -2.21 -5.48
C ALA A 127 17.41 -2.95 -6.51
N GLY A 128 17.41 -4.29 -6.46
CA GLY A 128 16.55 -5.14 -7.30
C GLY A 128 15.06 -4.91 -7.00
N LEU A 129 14.70 -4.84 -5.72
CA LEU A 129 13.34 -4.60 -5.26
C LEU A 129 12.83 -3.24 -5.73
N GLU A 130 13.58 -2.17 -5.46
CA GLU A 130 13.25 -0.81 -5.87
C GLU A 130 13.05 -0.75 -7.39
N LYS A 131 14.00 -1.28 -8.16
CA LYS A 131 13.93 -1.30 -9.63
C LYS A 131 12.64 -1.96 -10.13
N LYS A 132 12.24 -3.11 -9.55
CA LYS A 132 11.02 -3.83 -9.93
C LYS A 132 9.76 -3.07 -9.52
N MET A 133 9.70 -2.55 -8.30
CA MET A 133 8.53 -1.84 -7.78
C MET A 133 8.30 -0.51 -8.53
N VAL A 134 9.35 0.28 -8.74
CA VAL A 134 9.29 1.55 -9.48
C VAL A 134 8.90 1.33 -10.94
N ALA A 135 9.45 0.31 -11.60
CA ALA A 135 9.07 -0.02 -12.97
C ALA A 135 7.60 -0.41 -13.09
N SER A 136 7.08 -1.23 -12.16
CA SER A 136 5.67 -1.62 -12.13
C SER A 136 4.76 -0.42 -11.88
N TYR A 137 5.11 0.44 -10.92
CA TYR A 137 4.36 1.68 -10.65
C TYR A 137 4.32 2.61 -11.87
N ARG A 138 5.46 2.83 -12.55
CA ARG A 138 5.51 3.65 -13.77
C ARG A 138 4.62 3.11 -14.88
N ALA A 139 4.63 1.79 -15.10
CA ALA A 139 3.77 1.15 -16.08
C ALA A 139 2.27 1.36 -15.75
N VAL A 140 1.90 1.27 -14.47
CA VAL A 140 0.52 1.53 -14.02
C VAL A 140 0.14 2.99 -14.24
N ILE A 141 1.00 3.95 -13.90
CA ILE A 141 0.75 5.39 -14.15
C ILE A 141 0.58 5.67 -15.63
N GLU A 142 1.39 5.05 -16.48
CA GLU A 142 1.29 5.17 -17.93
C GLU A 142 -0.04 4.64 -18.44
N ALA A 143 -0.42 3.41 -18.07
CA ALA A 143 -1.69 2.81 -18.46
C ALA A 143 -2.90 3.61 -17.94
N MET A 144 -2.83 4.10 -16.69
CA MET A 144 -3.84 4.97 -16.09
C MET A 144 -4.09 6.21 -16.94
N ARG A 145 -3.01 6.89 -17.38
CA ARG A 145 -3.10 8.08 -18.24
C ARG A 145 -3.58 7.74 -19.65
N GLN A 146 -3.06 6.68 -20.26
CA GLN A 146 -3.41 6.27 -21.63
C GLN A 146 -4.89 5.90 -21.75
N HIS A 147 -5.45 5.23 -20.74
CA HIS A 147 -6.82 4.73 -20.76
C HIS A 147 -7.80 5.60 -19.96
N SER A 148 -7.33 6.64 -19.27
CA SER A 148 -8.15 7.51 -18.41
C SER A 148 -8.98 6.72 -17.40
N VAL A 149 -8.34 5.78 -16.72
CA VAL A 149 -8.96 4.91 -15.69
C VAL A 149 -8.28 5.11 -14.33
N SER A 150 -8.82 4.52 -13.26
CA SER A 150 -8.18 4.53 -11.94
C SER A 150 -6.87 3.72 -11.93
N LEU A 151 -6.00 3.97 -10.94
CA LEU A 151 -4.77 3.20 -10.71
C LEU A 151 -5.07 1.70 -10.55
N ARG A 152 -6.13 1.34 -9.80
CA ARG A 152 -6.55 -0.06 -9.61
C ARG A 152 -6.92 -0.71 -10.94
N THR A 153 -7.76 -0.06 -11.74
CA THR A 153 -8.15 -0.58 -13.06
C THR A 153 -6.94 -0.71 -13.98
N ALA A 154 -6.08 0.31 -14.05
CA ALA A 154 -4.85 0.25 -14.85
C ALA A 154 -3.93 -0.90 -14.44
N ALA A 155 -3.78 -1.15 -13.14
CA ALA A 155 -3.00 -2.26 -12.63
C ALA A 155 -3.58 -3.62 -13.03
N TYR A 156 -4.91 -3.78 -12.95
CA TYR A 156 -5.58 -5.00 -13.44
C TYR A 156 -5.45 -5.18 -14.96
N MET A 157 -5.56 -4.11 -15.75
CA MET A 157 -5.38 -4.17 -17.20
C MET A 157 -3.99 -4.72 -17.56
N ILE A 158 -2.94 -4.23 -16.89
CA ILE A 158 -1.57 -4.74 -17.11
C ILE A 158 -1.45 -6.21 -16.70
N ALA A 159 -2.00 -6.58 -15.54
CA ALA A 159 -1.93 -7.95 -15.04
C ALA A 159 -2.64 -8.94 -15.99
N LEU A 160 -3.88 -8.64 -16.39
CA LEU A 160 -4.66 -9.47 -17.30
C LEU A 160 -4.02 -9.57 -18.67
N ARG A 161 -3.52 -8.46 -19.23
CA ARG A 161 -2.83 -8.45 -20.52
C ARG A 161 -1.61 -9.38 -20.52
N ARG A 162 -0.76 -9.31 -19.49
CA ARG A 162 0.44 -10.17 -19.39
C ARG A 162 0.09 -11.65 -19.33
N VAL A 163 -0.99 -12.00 -18.65
CA VAL A 163 -1.47 -13.40 -18.59
C VAL A 163 -2.01 -13.83 -19.96
N ALA A 164 -2.85 -13.01 -20.59
CA ALA A 164 -3.39 -13.29 -21.92
C ALA A 164 -2.29 -13.47 -22.98
N GLU A 165 -1.33 -12.55 -23.05
CA GLU A 165 -0.18 -12.64 -23.97
C GLU A 165 0.65 -13.92 -23.73
N ALA A 166 0.83 -14.34 -22.48
CA ALA A 166 1.56 -15.56 -22.16
C ALA A 166 0.80 -16.83 -22.57
N GLU A 167 -0.52 -16.85 -22.45
CA GLU A 167 -1.36 -17.97 -22.88
C GLU A 167 -1.43 -18.06 -24.41
N GLU A 168 -1.58 -16.93 -25.11
CA GLU A 168 -1.55 -16.88 -26.58
C GLU A 168 -0.21 -17.40 -27.14
N LEU A 169 0.91 -16.99 -26.56
CA LEU A 169 2.25 -17.47 -26.97
C LEU A 169 2.45 -18.97 -26.72
N ARG A 170 1.68 -19.58 -25.81
CA ARG A 170 1.69 -21.03 -25.54
C ARG A 170 0.72 -21.81 -26.44
N GLY A 171 -0.14 -21.12 -27.19
CA GLY A 171 -1.10 -21.73 -28.13
C GLY A 171 -2.41 -22.18 -27.48
N HIS A 172 -2.80 -21.57 -26.36
CA HIS A 172 -4.11 -21.76 -25.74
C HIS A 172 -5.16 -20.77 -26.26
#